data_AF-A0A858QWV9-F1
#
_entry.id   AF-A0A858QWV9-F1
#
_cell.length_a   1.000
_cell.length_b   1.000
_cell.length_c   1.000
_cell.angle_alpha   90.00
_cell.angle_beta   90.00
_cell.angle_gamma   90.00
#
_symmetry.space_group_name_H-M   'P 1'
#
loop_
_entity.id
_entity.type
_entity.pdbx_description
1 polymer ?
#
loop_
_entity_poly.entity_id
_entity_poly.type
_entity_poly.pdbx_seq_one_letter_code
_entity_poly.pdbx_strand_id
1 'polypeptide(L)'
;MSDKLTQLLDKLREHYLDEMESNGSNYPYKTAHQVAHRRLALEPNELVELVQSAPRLLASRASNLIEDEAEIHNPTIGAIITANLVAAGMEGLILVALKRNWLERDEQGDLLVDAHELDLVKPIAGVDYTKTPREYVPPQGRSKLSDLFAAAEMEFEGRLAEEAVDAYQLSLKIAADYAVFAPDDLAPILAENPLMLGLRNDGLVDPEFFENDPPAGMILSAHLTEMMVAQMVDRAVEKGSIALDSVGTPILNEESDESPILH
;
A
#
# COMPACT_ATOMS: atom_id res chain seq x y z
N MET A 1 -4.65 -13.39 -14.65
CA MET A 1 -5.16 -12.05 -14.32
C MET A 1 -6.48 -12.25 -13.62
N SER A 2 -6.74 -11.53 -12.53
CA SER A 2 -7.98 -11.65 -11.76
C SER A 2 -9.21 -11.37 -12.63
N ASP A 3 -10.18 -12.28 -12.62
CA ASP A 3 -11.48 -12.09 -13.29
C ASP A 3 -12.14 -10.76 -12.88
N LYS A 4 -11.93 -10.30 -11.64
CA LYS A 4 -12.53 -9.06 -11.11
C LYS A 4 -11.89 -7.80 -11.71
N LEU A 5 -10.57 -7.76 -11.82
CA LEU A 5 -9.85 -6.64 -12.45
C LEU A 5 -10.22 -6.52 -13.93
N THR A 6 -10.26 -7.65 -14.64
CA THR A 6 -10.67 -7.68 -16.05
C THR A 6 -12.09 -7.18 -16.23
N GLN A 7 -13.04 -7.66 -15.40
CA GLN A 7 -14.42 -7.17 -15.43
C GLN A 7 -14.53 -5.66 -15.13
N LEU A 8 -13.74 -5.14 -14.19
CA LEU A 8 -13.72 -3.72 -13.87
C LEU A 8 -13.25 -2.88 -15.07
N LEU A 9 -12.16 -3.30 -15.71
CA LEU A 9 -11.62 -2.61 -16.90
C LEU A 9 -12.52 -2.74 -18.13
N ASP A 10 -13.24 -3.85 -18.29
CA ASP A 10 -14.20 -4.01 -19.38
C ASP A 10 -15.42 -3.10 -19.17
N LYS A 11 -15.97 -3.01 -17.95
CA LYS A 11 -17.03 -2.05 -17.61
C LYS A 11 -16.59 -0.61 -17.79
N LEU A 12 -15.34 -0.29 -17.42
CA LEU A 12 -14.76 1.03 -17.65
C LEU A 12 -14.79 1.38 -19.14
N ARG A 13 -14.39 0.43 -20.00
CA ARG A 13 -14.39 0.61 -21.45
C ARG A 13 -15.79 0.86 -21.99
N GLU A 14 -16.78 0.07 -21.55
CA GLU A 14 -18.19 0.25 -21.93
C GLU A 14 -18.67 1.66 -21.56
N HIS A 15 -18.44 2.09 -20.32
CA HIS A 15 -18.83 3.44 -19.88
C HIS A 15 -18.14 4.56 -20.65
N TYR A 16 -16.85 4.40 -20.97
CA TYR A 16 -16.14 5.37 -21.79
C TYR A 16 -16.74 5.49 -23.19
N LEU A 17 -17.08 4.36 -23.81
CA LEU A 17 -17.71 4.35 -25.13
C LEU A 17 -19.10 5.03 -25.10
N ASP A 18 -19.91 4.71 -24.11
CA ASP A 18 -21.25 5.31 -23.94
C ASP A 18 -21.17 6.84 -23.75
N GLU A 19 -20.24 7.33 -22.92
CA GLU A 19 -20.06 8.77 -22.69
C GLU A 19 -19.51 9.47 -23.95
N MET A 20 -18.57 8.84 -24.66
CA MET A 20 -18.02 9.37 -25.91
C MET A 20 -19.06 9.43 -27.03
N GLU A 21 -19.93 8.43 -27.16
CA GLU A 21 -21.01 8.44 -28.14
C GLU A 21 -22.06 9.51 -27.79
N SER A 22 -22.35 9.69 -26.51
CA SER A 22 -23.29 10.71 -26.02
C SER A 22 -22.78 12.15 -26.21
N ASN A 23 -21.47 12.38 -26.11
CA ASN A 23 -20.84 13.69 -26.26
C ASN A 23 -20.42 14.01 -27.72
N GLY A 24 -20.83 13.19 -28.69
CA GLY A 24 -20.48 13.37 -30.10
C GLY A 24 -18.99 13.17 -30.39
N SER A 25 -18.31 12.35 -29.58
CA SER A 25 -16.87 12.03 -29.67
C SER A 25 -15.93 13.22 -29.44
N ASN A 26 -16.38 14.25 -28.74
CA ASN A 26 -15.55 15.38 -28.36
C ASN A 26 -14.83 15.13 -27.03
N TYR A 27 -13.63 15.69 -26.90
CA TYR A 27 -12.80 15.64 -25.70
C TYR A 27 -12.54 14.20 -25.18
N PRO A 28 -11.91 13.33 -26.00
CA PRO A 28 -11.63 11.93 -25.66
C PRO A 28 -10.71 11.74 -24.45
N TYR A 29 -9.68 12.57 -24.29
CA TYR A 29 -8.71 12.48 -23.19
C TYR A 29 -9.33 12.92 -21.86
N LYS A 30 -10.03 14.05 -21.85
CA LYS A 30 -10.76 14.55 -20.68
C LYS A 30 -11.83 13.58 -20.24
N THR A 31 -12.59 13.03 -21.19
CA THR A 31 -13.63 12.03 -20.88
C THR A 31 -12.99 10.77 -20.30
N ALA A 32 -11.86 10.31 -20.85
CA ALA A 32 -11.13 9.18 -20.31
C ALA A 32 -10.68 9.45 -18.87
N HIS A 33 -10.09 10.62 -18.60
CA HIS A 33 -9.64 11.04 -17.28
C HIS A 33 -10.77 11.01 -16.25
N GLN A 34 -11.89 11.64 -16.58
CA GLN A 34 -13.05 11.69 -15.69
C GLN A 34 -13.67 10.32 -15.46
N VAL A 35 -13.79 9.49 -16.49
CA VAL A 35 -14.38 8.15 -16.40
C VAL A 35 -13.46 7.21 -15.60
N ALA A 36 -12.14 7.25 -15.84
CA ALA A 36 -11.17 6.47 -15.11
C ALA A 36 -11.20 6.80 -13.62
N HIS A 37 -11.08 8.08 -13.25
CA HIS A 37 -11.17 8.48 -11.84
C HIS A 37 -12.52 8.08 -11.21
N ARG A 38 -13.65 8.37 -11.86
CA ARG A 38 -14.98 8.09 -11.29
C ARG A 38 -15.25 6.59 -11.07
N ARG A 39 -14.63 5.72 -11.87
CA ARG A 39 -14.91 4.27 -11.85
C ARG A 39 -13.82 3.43 -11.17
N LEU A 40 -12.59 3.95 -11.10
CA LEU A 40 -11.44 3.25 -10.54
C LEU A 40 -10.95 3.83 -9.21
N ALA A 41 -11.43 5.01 -8.80
CA ALA A 41 -11.30 5.47 -7.43
C ALA A 41 -12.27 4.69 -6.52
N LEU A 42 -11.88 3.46 -6.21
CA LEU A 42 -12.70 2.50 -5.45
C LEU A 42 -12.77 2.88 -3.97
N GLU A 43 -13.88 2.54 -3.34
CA GLU A 43 -13.99 2.65 -1.87
C GLU A 43 -13.05 1.63 -1.19
N PRO A 44 -12.62 1.86 0.07
CA PRO A 44 -11.65 1.01 0.76
C PRO A 44 -11.97 -0.48 0.71
N ASN A 45 -13.23 -0.87 0.97
CA ASN A 45 -13.64 -2.28 0.95
C ASN A 45 -13.55 -2.90 -0.46
N GLU A 46 -13.94 -2.16 -1.48
CA GLU A 46 -13.89 -2.64 -2.87
C GLU A 46 -12.44 -2.79 -3.35
N LEU A 47 -11.57 -1.86 -2.94
CA LEU A 47 -10.14 -1.91 -3.22
C LEU A 47 -9.49 -3.12 -2.54
N VAL A 48 -9.82 -3.38 -1.27
CA VAL A 48 -9.34 -4.56 -0.56
C VAL A 48 -9.76 -5.86 -1.26
N GLU A 49 -11.02 -5.99 -1.65
CA GLU A 49 -11.48 -7.18 -2.38
C GLU A 49 -10.76 -7.32 -3.74
N LEU A 50 -10.45 -6.21 -4.40
CA LEU A 50 -9.67 -6.21 -5.63
C LEU A 50 -8.24 -6.69 -5.38
N VAL A 51 -7.56 -6.17 -4.35
CA VAL A 51 -6.20 -6.58 -3.96
C VAL A 51 -6.17 -8.06 -3.58
N GLN A 52 -7.17 -8.56 -2.85
CA GLN A 52 -7.29 -9.98 -2.53
C GLN A 52 -7.37 -10.86 -3.79
N SER A 53 -8.05 -10.38 -4.83
CA SER A 53 -8.15 -11.09 -6.11
C SER A 53 -6.91 -10.93 -6.99
N ALA A 54 -6.18 -9.81 -6.84
CA ALA A 54 -5.01 -9.44 -7.62
C ALA A 54 -3.88 -8.89 -6.71
N PRO A 55 -3.18 -9.75 -5.96
CA PRO A 55 -2.21 -9.31 -4.94
C PRO A 55 -1.07 -8.46 -5.50
N ARG A 56 -0.70 -8.67 -6.77
CA ARG A 56 0.34 -7.90 -7.48
C ARG A 56 0.12 -6.38 -7.48
N LEU A 57 -1.11 -5.91 -7.22
CA LEU A 57 -1.39 -4.50 -7.02
C LEU A 57 -0.60 -3.89 -5.85
N LEU A 58 -0.17 -4.68 -4.87
CA LEU A 58 0.70 -4.21 -3.79
C LEU A 58 2.13 -3.89 -4.27
N ALA A 59 2.52 -4.29 -5.48
CA ALA A 59 3.80 -3.89 -6.07
C ALA A 59 3.75 -2.49 -6.71
N SER A 60 2.59 -1.82 -6.71
CA SER A 60 2.40 -0.48 -7.24
C SER A 60 3.20 0.58 -6.46
N ARG A 61 3.64 1.61 -7.19
CA ARG A 61 4.45 2.73 -6.69
C ARG A 61 3.78 4.07 -6.98
N ALA A 62 4.00 5.07 -6.14
CA ALA A 62 3.33 6.37 -6.31
C ALA A 62 3.82 7.08 -7.58
N SER A 63 5.14 7.07 -7.77
CA SER A 63 5.86 7.80 -8.81
C SER A 63 5.32 9.24 -8.91
N ASN A 64 4.73 9.64 -10.06
CA ASN A 64 4.08 10.94 -10.24
C ASN A 64 2.59 10.80 -10.62
N LEU A 65 1.94 9.71 -10.20
CA LEU A 65 0.57 9.38 -10.60
C LEU A 65 -0.51 9.99 -9.69
N ILE A 66 -0.11 10.53 -8.54
CA ILE A 66 -1.03 11.04 -7.53
C ILE A 66 -1.29 12.52 -7.80
N GLU A 67 -2.55 12.85 -8.07
CA GLU A 67 -2.98 14.23 -8.35
C GLU A 67 -3.45 14.99 -7.10
N ASP A 68 -3.79 14.26 -6.03
CA ASP A 68 -4.34 14.84 -4.81
C ASP A 68 -3.24 15.53 -4.00
N GLU A 69 -3.37 16.84 -3.78
CA GLU A 69 -2.43 17.68 -3.02
C GLU A 69 -2.19 17.15 -1.60
N ALA A 70 -3.19 16.51 -0.98
CA ALA A 70 -3.05 15.94 0.37
C ALA A 70 -2.18 14.67 0.39
N GLU A 71 -2.07 13.97 -0.75
CA GLU A 71 -1.42 12.66 -0.84
C GLU A 71 -0.09 12.71 -1.60
N ILE A 72 0.19 13.74 -2.41
CA ILE A 72 1.39 13.87 -3.26
C ILE A 72 2.71 13.63 -2.52
N HIS A 73 2.85 14.13 -1.29
CA HIS A 73 4.13 14.10 -0.57
C HIS A 73 4.37 12.86 0.28
N ASN A 74 3.31 12.24 0.80
CA ASN A 74 3.42 11.08 1.67
C ASN A 74 2.17 10.22 1.49
N PRO A 75 2.01 9.52 0.36
CA PRO A 75 0.75 8.89 0.01
C PRO A 75 0.43 7.68 0.88
N THR A 76 -0.86 7.46 1.09
CA THR A 76 -1.37 6.22 1.67
C THR A 76 -1.21 5.04 0.71
N ILE A 77 -1.11 3.83 1.25
CA ILE A 77 -1.13 2.58 0.48
C ILE A 77 -2.31 2.54 -0.50
N GLY A 78 -3.51 2.91 -0.06
CA GLY A 78 -4.70 2.95 -0.90
C GLY A 78 -4.58 3.96 -2.05
N ALA A 79 -4.03 5.15 -1.79
CA ALA A 79 -3.81 6.16 -2.83
C ALA A 79 -2.82 5.66 -3.90
N ILE A 80 -1.72 5.01 -3.49
CA ILE A 80 -0.74 4.43 -4.41
C ILE A 80 -1.39 3.42 -5.35
N ILE A 81 -2.12 2.44 -4.80
CA ILE A 81 -2.75 1.38 -5.59
C ILE A 81 -3.80 1.97 -6.55
N THR A 82 -4.59 2.93 -6.06
CA THR A 82 -5.66 3.57 -6.84
C THR A 82 -5.10 4.39 -7.99
N ALA A 83 -4.05 5.18 -7.75
CA ALA A 83 -3.40 5.97 -8.80
C ALA A 83 -2.85 5.08 -9.92
N ASN A 84 -2.26 3.93 -9.56
CA ASN A 84 -1.80 2.94 -10.54
C ASN A 84 -2.96 2.32 -11.32
N LEU A 85 -4.06 2.00 -10.64
CA LEU A 85 -5.25 1.45 -11.28
C LEU A 85 -5.84 2.46 -12.29
N VAL A 86 -5.98 3.72 -11.88
CA VAL A 86 -6.45 4.82 -12.73
C VAL A 86 -5.53 5.02 -13.92
N ALA A 87 -4.21 5.06 -13.72
CA ALA A 87 -3.23 5.20 -14.79
C ALA A 87 -3.32 4.06 -15.81
N ALA A 88 -3.40 2.81 -15.35
CA ALA A 88 -3.57 1.65 -16.22
C ALA A 88 -4.91 1.68 -16.98
N GLY A 89 -5.98 2.12 -16.31
CA GLY A 89 -7.28 2.35 -16.93
C GLY A 89 -7.22 3.42 -18.03
N MET A 90 -6.57 4.54 -17.74
CA MET A 90 -6.34 5.65 -18.66
C MET A 90 -5.59 5.21 -19.90
N GLU A 91 -4.47 4.51 -19.76
CA GLU A 91 -3.73 3.95 -20.89
C GLU A 91 -4.61 3.05 -21.77
N GLY A 92 -5.43 2.20 -21.13
CA GLY A 92 -6.39 1.35 -21.81
C GLY A 92 -7.44 2.14 -22.60
N LEU A 93 -7.99 3.22 -22.03
CA LEU A 93 -8.98 4.07 -22.69
C LEU A 93 -8.37 4.91 -23.82
N ILE A 94 -7.16 5.43 -23.65
CA ILE A 94 -6.42 6.14 -24.70
C ILE A 94 -6.21 5.23 -25.91
N LEU A 95 -5.86 3.96 -25.68
CA LEU A 95 -5.70 2.99 -26.76
C LEU A 95 -7.01 2.72 -27.51
N VAL A 96 -8.16 2.77 -26.83
CA VAL A 96 -9.48 2.69 -27.47
C VAL A 96 -9.78 3.93 -28.29
N ALA A 97 -9.48 5.12 -27.78
CA ALA A 97 -9.65 6.38 -28.50
C ALA A 97 -8.79 6.43 -29.77
N LEU A 98 -7.54 5.98 -29.70
CA LEU A 98 -6.65 5.86 -30.86
C LEU A 98 -7.22 4.88 -31.90
N LYS A 99 -7.72 3.71 -31.49
CA LYS A 99 -8.33 2.73 -32.40
C LYS A 99 -9.59 3.24 -33.11
N ARG A 100 -10.31 4.18 -32.49
CA ARG A 100 -11.51 4.81 -33.05
C ARG A 100 -11.23 6.13 -33.79
N ASN A 101 -9.95 6.51 -33.91
CA ASN A 101 -9.50 7.79 -34.50
C ASN A 101 -10.10 9.03 -33.80
N TRP A 102 -10.31 8.94 -32.48
CA TRP A 102 -10.69 10.10 -31.67
C TRP A 102 -9.46 10.86 -31.17
N LEU A 103 -8.35 10.16 -31.00
CA LEU A 103 -7.04 10.71 -30.73
C LEU A 103 -6.07 10.23 -31.81
N GLU A 104 -4.98 10.98 -31.97
CA GLU A 104 -3.90 10.64 -32.89
C GLU A 104 -2.55 10.66 -32.15
N ARG A 105 -1.54 10.06 -32.76
CA ARG A 105 -0.15 10.19 -32.32
C ARG A 105 0.63 10.97 -33.36
N ASP A 106 1.61 11.73 -32.91
CA ASP A 106 2.54 12.40 -33.80
C ASP A 106 3.58 11.43 -34.39
N GLU A 107 4.52 11.98 -35.16
CA GLU A 107 5.59 11.22 -35.81
C GLU A 107 6.61 10.64 -34.80
N GLN A 108 6.68 11.20 -33.59
CA GLN A 108 7.51 10.73 -32.48
C GLN A 108 6.80 9.65 -31.64
N GLY A 109 5.50 9.46 -31.84
CA GLY A 109 4.67 8.51 -31.11
C GLY A 109 4.01 9.10 -29.85
N ASP A 110 4.12 10.41 -29.64
CA ASP A 110 3.49 11.14 -28.55
C ASP A 110 2.02 11.39 -28.86
N LEU A 111 1.19 11.47 -27.82
CA LEU A 111 -0.26 11.64 -27.96
C LEU A 111 -0.58 13.09 -28.32
N LEU A 112 -1.25 13.29 -29.47
CA LEU A 112 -1.74 14.61 -29.88
C LEU A 112 -3.08 14.87 -29.20
N VAL A 113 -3.04 15.64 -28.10
CA VAL A 113 -4.23 16.11 -27.37
C VAL A 113 -4.41 17.60 -27.62
N ASP A 114 -5.65 18.03 -27.81
CA ASP A 114 -5.97 19.45 -27.95
C ASP A 114 -5.58 20.22 -26.67
N ALA A 115 -4.86 21.33 -26.79
CA ALA A 115 -4.44 22.15 -25.66
C ALA A 115 -5.63 22.65 -24.83
N HIS A 116 -6.73 23.00 -25.48
CA HIS A 116 -7.96 23.39 -24.80
C HIS A 116 -8.56 22.24 -24.00
N GLU A 117 -8.43 21.01 -24.49
CA GLU A 117 -8.87 19.83 -23.76
C GLU A 117 -8.06 19.61 -22.48
N LEU A 118 -6.73 19.75 -22.57
CA LEU A 118 -5.83 19.63 -21.43
C LEU A 118 -6.14 20.69 -20.36
N ASP A 119 -6.41 21.93 -20.77
CA ASP A 119 -6.79 23.02 -19.85
C ASP A 119 -8.11 22.74 -19.09
N LEU A 120 -8.97 21.88 -19.64
CA LEU A 120 -10.24 21.50 -19.02
C LEU A 120 -10.11 20.32 -18.04
N VAL A 121 -8.96 19.64 -18.01
CA VAL A 121 -8.68 18.57 -17.06
C VAL A 121 -8.30 19.20 -15.72
N LYS A 122 -9.12 18.95 -14.70
CA LYS A 122 -8.88 19.43 -13.34
C LYS A 122 -8.35 18.27 -12.50
N PRO A 123 -7.42 18.53 -11.57
CA PRO A 123 -7.02 17.55 -10.58
C PRO A 123 -8.24 17.02 -9.83
N ILE A 124 -8.30 15.71 -9.63
CA ILE A 124 -9.41 15.06 -8.91
C ILE A 124 -8.92 14.64 -7.53
N ALA A 125 -9.63 15.08 -6.49
CA ALA A 125 -9.40 14.64 -5.12
C ALA A 125 -9.59 13.13 -5.00
N GLY A 126 -8.68 12.47 -4.29
CA GLY A 126 -8.69 11.03 -4.12
C GLY A 126 -9.72 10.56 -3.07
N VAL A 127 -9.78 9.24 -2.90
CA VAL A 127 -10.51 8.60 -1.80
C VAL A 127 -9.66 8.71 -0.54
N ASP A 128 -10.27 9.13 0.57
CA ASP A 128 -9.61 9.19 1.87
C ASP A 128 -9.55 7.80 2.52
N TYR A 129 -8.45 7.09 2.30
CA TYR A 129 -8.22 5.75 2.85
C TYR A 129 -7.89 5.71 4.34
N THR A 130 -7.74 6.87 5.00
CA THR A 130 -7.60 6.94 6.46
C THR A 130 -8.94 6.73 7.17
N LYS A 131 -10.05 6.84 6.43
CA LYS A 131 -11.41 6.66 6.96
C LYS A 131 -12.05 5.45 6.31
N THR A 132 -12.78 4.68 7.11
CA THR A 132 -13.67 3.64 6.57
C THR A 132 -15.09 4.18 6.50
N PRO A 133 -15.81 4.00 5.37
CA PRO A 133 -17.20 4.47 5.23
C PRO A 133 -18.20 3.71 6.13
N ARG A 134 -17.77 2.62 6.77
CA ARG A 134 -18.53 1.86 7.77
C ARG A 134 -17.62 1.60 8.97
N GLU A 135 -18.20 1.58 10.17
CA GLU A 135 -17.50 1.15 11.39
C GLU A 135 -16.90 -0.24 11.14
N TYR A 136 -15.57 -0.33 11.17
CA TYR A 136 -14.87 -1.59 10.99
C TYR A 136 -15.22 -2.52 12.16
N VAL A 137 -15.89 -3.62 11.86
CA VAL A 137 -16.15 -4.68 12.82
C VAL A 137 -15.16 -5.81 12.54
N PRO A 138 -14.21 -6.08 13.44
CA PRO A 138 -13.24 -7.13 13.22
C PRO A 138 -13.95 -8.48 13.07
N PRO A 139 -13.52 -9.33 12.13
CA PRO A 139 -14.10 -10.64 11.94
C PRO A 139 -14.00 -11.47 13.23
N GLN A 140 -15.06 -12.22 13.57
CA GLN A 140 -15.05 -13.09 14.74
C GLN A 140 -14.13 -14.30 14.50
N GLY A 141 -13.06 -14.40 15.28
CA GLY A 141 -12.09 -15.51 15.18
C GLY A 141 -10.66 -15.05 15.45
N ARG A 142 -9.69 -15.97 15.36
CA ARG A 142 -8.27 -15.61 15.33
C ARG A 142 -7.94 -15.12 13.93
N SER A 143 -7.37 -13.91 13.83
CA SER A 143 -6.91 -13.35 12.56
C SER A 143 -5.58 -13.98 12.18
N LYS A 144 -5.26 -14.04 10.87
CA LYS A 144 -3.95 -14.50 10.40
C LYS A 144 -2.83 -13.65 10.97
N LEU A 145 -3.08 -12.35 11.09
CA LEU A 145 -2.14 -11.43 11.72
C LEU A 145 -1.86 -11.81 13.18
N SER A 146 -2.89 -12.10 13.97
CA SER A 146 -2.72 -12.52 15.36
C SER A 146 -1.99 -13.85 15.48
N ASP A 147 -2.24 -14.80 14.59
CA ASP A 147 -1.54 -16.09 14.60
C ASP A 147 -0.06 -15.94 14.22
N LEU A 148 0.25 -15.07 13.26
CA LEU A 148 1.62 -14.76 12.87
C LEU A 148 2.40 -14.09 14.02
N PHE A 149 1.79 -13.10 14.67
CA PHE A 149 2.41 -12.40 15.80
C PHE A 149 2.59 -13.34 17.01
N ALA A 150 1.61 -14.20 17.29
CA ALA A 150 1.72 -15.18 18.37
C ALA A 150 2.82 -16.22 18.11
N ALA A 151 3.05 -16.60 16.86
CA ALA A 151 4.13 -17.53 16.51
C ALA A 151 5.52 -16.87 16.72
N ALA A 152 5.69 -15.64 16.24
CA ALA A 152 6.90 -14.85 16.44
C ALA A 152 7.19 -14.62 17.94
N GLU A 153 6.17 -14.24 18.71
CA GLU A 153 6.27 -14.05 20.16
C GLU A 153 6.68 -15.34 20.87
N MET A 154 6.08 -16.48 20.54
CA MET A 154 6.43 -17.77 21.15
C MET A 154 7.89 -18.17 20.87
N GLU A 155 8.37 -17.94 19.64
CA GLU A 155 9.76 -18.20 19.29
C GLU A 155 10.71 -17.24 20.01
N PHE A 156 10.34 -15.96 20.11
CA PHE A 156 11.08 -14.96 20.86
C PHE A 156 11.24 -15.35 22.32
N GLU A 157 10.15 -15.73 22.98
CA GLU A 157 10.19 -16.16 24.38
C GLU A 157 11.03 -17.42 24.59
N GLY A 158 10.98 -18.36 23.66
CA GLY A 158 11.80 -19.58 23.70
C GLY A 158 13.29 -19.25 23.62
N ARG A 159 13.69 -18.43 22.63
CA ARG A 159 15.11 -18.06 22.46
C ARG A 159 15.61 -17.13 23.57
N LEU A 160 14.78 -16.23 24.07
CA LEU A 160 15.14 -15.35 25.20
C LEU A 160 15.46 -16.13 26.48
N ALA A 161 14.86 -17.30 26.67
CA ALA A 161 15.14 -18.17 27.81
C ALA A 161 16.43 -19.00 27.66
N GLU A 162 16.89 -19.23 26.43
CA GLU A 162 18.01 -20.12 26.11
C GLU A 162 19.30 -19.37 25.74
N GLU A 163 19.19 -18.19 25.12
CA GLU A 163 20.30 -17.42 24.56
C GLU A 163 20.59 -16.17 25.41
N ALA A 164 21.86 -15.94 25.75
CA ALA A 164 22.33 -14.68 26.37
C ALA A 164 22.55 -13.59 25.30
N VAL A 165 21.53 -13.33 24.50
CA VAL A 165 21.55 -12.30 23.44
C VAL A 165 20.74 -11.09 23.91
N ASP A 166 21.13 -9.89 23.47
CA ASP A 166 20.33 -8.68 23.68
C ASP A 166 18.91 -8.90 23.13
N ALA A 167 17.91 -8.74 24.00
CA ALA A 167 16.51 -8.94 23.68
C ALA A 167 16.02 -8.05 22.52
N TYR A 168 16.58 -6.85 22.36
CA TYR A 168 16.27 -5.98 21.23
C TYR A 168 16.79 -6.55 19.91
N GLN A 169 18.06 -6.95 19.87
CA GLN A 169 18.66 -7.57 18.69
C GLN A 169 17.98 -8.89 18.32
N LEU A 170 17.57 -9.67 19.33
CA LEU A 170 16.78 -10.89 19.14
C LEU A 170 15.41 -10.56 18.53
N SER A 171 14.75 -9.49 19.00
CA SER A 171 13.46 -9.05 18.45
C SER A 171 13.56 -8.64 16.98
N LEU A 172 14.62 -7.90 16.60
CA LEU A 172 14.86 -7.51 15.21
C LEU A 172 15.09 -8.74 14.32
N LYS A 173 15.89 -9.70 14.79
CA LYS A 173 16.18 -10.94 14.05
C LYS A 173 14.91 -11.76 13.80
N ILE A 174 14.11 -11.96 14.85
CA ILE A 174 12.87 -12.73 14.74
C ILE A 174 11.85 -11.98 13.89
N ALA A 175 11.71 -10.66 14.07
CA ALA A 175 10.81 -9.87 13.23
C ALA A 175 11.19 -9.97 11.74
N ALA A 176 12.49 -9.96 11.42
CA ALA A 176 12.96 -10.15 10.05
C ALA A 176 12.65 -11.55 9.50
N ASP A 177 12.75 -12.61 10.32
CA ASP A 177 12.41 -13.99 9.94
C ASP A 177 10.90 -14.16 9.68
N TYR A 178 10.05 -13.42 10.39
CA TYR A 178 8.58 -13.47 10.28
C TYR A 178 7.98 -12.35 9.40
N ALA A 179 8.81 -11.43 8.89
CA ALA A 179 8.35 -10.34 8.07
C ALA A 179 7.73 -10.86 6.75
N VAL A 180 6.53 -10.39 6.45
CA VAL A 180 5.76 -10.83 5.28
C VAL A 180 5.95 -9.84 4.15
N PHE A 181 6.74 -10.21 3.14
CA PHE A 181 7.02 -9.34 2.00
C PHE A 181 6.24 -9.71 0.74
N ALA A 182 5.74 -10.93 0.63
CA ALA A 182 5.08 -11.38 -0.59
C ALA A 182 3.67 -10.77 -0.69
N PRO A 183 3.31 -10.18 -1.85
CA PRO A 183 1.97 -9.64 -2.05
C PRO A 183 0.84 -10.63 -1.76
N ASP A 184 1.04 -11.91 -2.13
CA ASP A 184 0.05 -12.98 -1.92
C ASP A 184 -0.22 -13.27 -0.44
N ASP A 185 0.75 -13.03 0.44
CA ASP A 185 0.63 -13.21 1.88
C ASP A 185 0.09 -11.96 2.58
N LEU A 186 0.41 -10.77 2.04
CA LEU A 186 -0.09 -9.48 2.52
C LEU A 186 -1.57 -9.24 2.18
N ALA A 187 -2.03 -9.67 1.01
CA ALA A 187 -3.40 -9.41 0.56
C ALA A 187 -4.49 -9.99 1.49
N PRO A 188 -4.35 -11.22 2.04
CA PRO A 188 -5.26 -11.72 3.07
C PRO A 188 -5.23 -10.90 4.37
N ILE A 189 -4.07 -10.40 4.79
CA ILE A 189 -3.93 -9.57 6.00
C ILE A 189 -4.67 -8.24 5.80
N LEU A 190 -4.50 -7.62 4.63
CA LEU A 190 -5.24 -6.43 4.23
C LEU A 190 -6.76 -6.66 4.18
N ALA A 191 -7.19 -7.85 3.77
CA ALA A 191 -8.59 -8.26 3.77
C ALA A 191 -9.20 -8.37 5.17
N GLU A 192 -8.39 -8.74 6.16
CA GLU A 192 -8.81 -8.76 7.56
C GLU A 192 -9.00 -7.34 8.10
N ASN A 193 -8.11 -6.40 7.75
CA ASN A 193 -8.17 -5.02 8.24
C ASN A 193 -7.98 -3.96 7.13
N PRO A 194 -9.08 -3.48 6.50
CA PRO A 194 -9.03 -2.45 5.46
C PRO A 194 -8.43 -1.11 5.90
N LEU A 195 -8.37 -0.81 7.20
CA LEU A 195 -7.75 0.44 7.69
C LEU A 195 -6.25 0.51 7.38
N MET A 196 -5.61 -0.63 7.11
CA MET A 196 -4.20 -0.65 6.71
C MET A 196 -3.96 0.00 5.35
N LEU A 197 -4.99 0.19 4.52
CA LEU A 197 -4.90 1.02 3.31
C LEU A 197 -4.52 2.48 3.62
N GLY A 198 -4.82 2.96 4.83
CA GLY A 198 -4.50 4.31 5.28
C GLY A 198 -3.06 4.50 5.80
N LEU A 199 -2.27 3.42 5.89
CA LEU A 199 -0.87 3.51 6.33
C LEU A 199 -0.02 4.26 5.29
N ARG A 200 1.00 4.97 5.77
CA ARG A 200 1.93 5.80 4.98
C ARG A 200 3.36 5.35 5.22
N ASN A 201 4.33 5.78 4.41
CA ASN A 201 5.72 5.33 4.62
C ASN A 201 6.27 5.81 5.98
N ASP A 202 5.98 7.06 6.35
CA ASP A 202 6.37 7.68 7.64
C ASP A 202 7.85 7.48 8.03
N GLY A 203 8.73 7.31 7.04
CA GLY A 203 10.17 7.11 7.24
C GLY A 203 10.59 5.69 7.60
N LEU A 204 9.67 4.72 7.59
CA LEU A 204 9.97 3.32 7.93
C LEU A 204 10.77 2.59 6.85
N VAL A 205 10.55 2.96 5.58
CA VAL A 205 11.33 2.42 4.45
C VAL A 205 12.45 3.39 4.09
N ASP A 206 13.67 2.87 4.07
CA ASP A 206 14.85 3.63 3.67
C ASP A 206 14.71 4.13 2.23
N PRO A 207 14.79 5.46 2.00
CA PRO A 207 14.61 6.06 0.69
C PRO A 207 15.64 5.61 -0.35
N GLU A 208 16.84 5.19 0.05
CA GLU A 208 17.91 4.80 -0.89
C GLU A 208 17.59 3.50 -1.63
N PHE A 209 16.85 2.58 -1.00
CA PHE A 209 16.50 1.28 -1.60
C PHE A 209 15.49 1.40 -2.74
N PHE A 210 14.67 2.45 -2.74
CA PHE A 210 13.55 2.61 -3.68
C PHE A 210 13.50 3.98 -4.35
N GLU A 211 14.59 4.75 -4.32
CA GLU A 211 14.67 6.09 -4.93
C GLU A 211 13.57 7.05 -4.41
N ASN A 212 13.23 6.97 -3.12
CA ASN A 212 12.10 7.66 -2.47
C ASN A 212 10.69 7.25 -2.96
N ASP A 213 10.55 6.15 -3.71
CA ASP A 213 9.26 5.67 -4.23
C ASP A 213 9.02 4.19 -3.88
N PRO A 214 8.83 3.87 -2.58
CA PRO A 214 8.63 2.50 -2.13
C PRO A 214 7.28 1.95 -2.60
N PRO A 215 7.22 0.65 -2.94
CA PRO A 215 5.96 0.02 -3.33
C PRO A 215 5.01 -0.12 -2.13
N ALA A 216 3.70 -0.09 -2.40
CA ALA A 216 2.63 -0.14 -1.41
C ALA A 216 2.75 -1.32 -0.42
N GLY A 217 3.09 -2.51 -0.90
CA GLY A 217 3.30 -3.71 -0.10
C GLY A 217 4.53 -3.62 0.81
N MET A 218 5.56 -2.87 0.42
CA MET A 218 6.73 -2.66 1.26
C MET A 218 6.40 -1.74 2.44
N ILE A 219 5.61 -0.68 2.21
CA ILE A 219 5.10 0.16 3.30
C ILE A 219 4.32 -0.70 4.30
N LEU A 220 3.39 -1.54 3.82
CA LEU A 220 2.63 -2.44 4.68
C LEU A 220 3.56 -3.37 5.48
N SER A 221 4.50 -4.01 4.80
CA SER A 221 5.45 -4.91 5.45
C SER A 221 6.29 -4.20 6.52
N ALA A 222 6.73 -2.97 6.28
CA ALA A 222 7.53 -2.21 7.24
C ALA A 222 6.74 -1.94 8.53
N HIS A 223 5.47 -1.51 8.40
CA HIS A 223 4.57 -1.34 9.54
C HIS A 223 4.36 -2.64 10.32
N LEU A 224 4.13 -3.76 9.61
CA LEU A 224 3.94 -5.06 10.26
C LEU A 224 5.18 -5.51 11.03
N THR A 225 6.37 -5.31 10.45
CA THR A 225 7.64 -5.62 11.11
C THR A 225 7.86 -4.75 12.34
N GLU A 226 7.64 -3.44 12.25
CA GLU A 226 7.77 -2.50 13.37
C GLU A 226 6.82 -2.87 14.53
N MET A 227 5.55 -3.15 14.22
CA MET A 227 4.57 -3.59 15.22
C MET A 227 5.00 -4.88 15.92
N MET A 228 5.60 -5.82 15.18
CA MET A 228 6.07 -7.08 15.74
C MET A 228 7.27 -6.88 16.67
N VAL A 229 8.23 -6.04 16.26
CA VAL A 229 9.37 -5.66 17.11
C VAL A 229 8.88 -5.00 18.40
N ALA A 230 7.98 -4.02 18.29
CA ALA A 230 7.42 -3.32 19.45
C ALA A 230 6.78 -4.30 20.44
N GLN A 231 5.95 -5.24 19.96
CA GLN A 231 5.33 -6.25 20.81
C GLN A 231 6.36 -7.14 21.52
N MET A 232 7.42 -7.57 20.82
CA MET A 232 8.47 -8.40 21.43
C MET A 232 9.30 -7.62 22.46
N VAL A 233 9.60 -6.35 22.19
CA VAL A 233 10.29 -5.46 23.14
C VAL A 233 9.46 -5.25 24.40
N ASP A 234 8.15 -4.99 24.26
CA ASP A 234 7.23 -4.87 25.39
C ASP A 234 7.25 -6.13 26.26
N ARG A 235 7.25 -7.31 25.64
CA ARG A 235 7.37 -8.59 26.36
C ARG A 235 8.71 -8.77 27.07
N ALA A 236 9.79 -8.35 26.44
CA ALA A 236 11.11 -8.41 27.06
C ALA A 236 11.21 -7.49 28.29
N VAL A 237 10.58 -6.31 28.23
CA VAL A 237 10.45 -5.40 29.38
C VAL A 237 9.61 -6.06 30.48
N GLU A 238 8.46 -6.66 30.16
CA GLU A 238 7.61 -7.36 31.13
C GLU A 238 8.35 -8.50 31.86
N LYS A 239 9.26 -9.19 31.17
CA LYS A 239 10.09 -10.26 31.75
C LYS A 239 11.36 -9.76 32.45
N GLY A 240 11.64 -8.46 32.41
CA GLY A 240 12.84 -7.86 33.00
C GLY A 240 14.12 -8.12 32.22
N SER A 241 14.02 -8.53 30.95
CA SER A 241 15.16 -8.75 30.06
C SER A 241 15.69 -7.47 29.42
N ILE A 242 14.88 -6.41 29.40
CA ILE A 242 15.29 -5.05 29.02
C ILE A 242 15.11 -4.13 30.23
N ALA A 243 16.17 -3.41 30.59
CA ALA A 243 16.11 -2.41 31.65
C ALA A 243 15.39 -1.15 31.16
N LEU A 244 14.66 -0.49 32.04
CA LEU A 244 14.06 0.81 31.77
C LEU A 244 14.95 1.92 32.33
N ASP A 245 14.99 3.05 31.63
CA ASP A 245 15.61 4.27 32.14
C ASP A 245 14.75 4.91 33.25
N SER A 246 15.22 6.03 33.80
CA SER A 246 14.51 6.76 34.86
C SER A 246 13.18 7.38 34.42
N VAL A 247 12.86 7.36 33.12
CA VAL A 247 11.64 7.90 32.51
C VAL A 247 10.69 6.77 32.07
N GLY A 248 11.12 5.51 32.14
CA GLY A 248 10.34 4.34 31.71
C GLY A 248 10.55 3.96 30.25
N THR A 249 11.60 4.46 29.59
CA THR A 249 11.99 4.10 28.23
C THR A 249 12.91 2.88 28.27
N PRO A 250 12.73 1.88 27.38
CA PRO A 250 13.67 0.77 27.25
C PRO A 250 15.08 1.26 26.95
N ILE A 251 16.07 0.80 27.73
CA ILE A 251 17.50 1.03 27.46
C ILE A 251 17.94 -0.05 26.47
N LEU A 252 18.11 0.33 25.22
CA LEU A 252 18.57 -0.54 24.14
C LEU A 252 20.09 -0.40 24.01
N ASN A 253 20.85 -1.50 24.05
CA ASN A 253 22.27 -1.45 23.75
C ASN A 253 22.46 -1.48 22.23
N GLU A 254 22.75 -0.33 21.63
CA GLU A 254 23.04 -0.23 20.20
C GLU A 254 24.42 -0.80 19.82
N GLU A 255 25.27 -1.10 20.81
CA GLU A 255 26.64 -1.60 20.61
C GLU A 255 26.72 -3.12 20.84
N SER A 256 26.78 -3.89 19.76
CA SER A 256 26.92 -5.35 19.78
C SER A 256 28.33 -5.88 20.09
N ASP A 257 29.25 -5.08 20.65
CA ASP A 257 30.65 -5.50 20.84
C ASP A 257 31.10 -5.69 22.29
N GLU A 258 30.29 -5.33 23.30
CA GLU A 258 30.63 -5.62 24.69
C GLU A 258 29.66 -6.65 25.29
N SER A 259 30.09 -7.90 25.27
CA SER A 259 29.52 -8.93 26.15
C SER A 259 29.58 -8.41 27.59
N PRO A 260 28.50 -8.44 28.38
CA PRO A 260 28.52 -7.93 29.74
C PRO A 260 29.48 -8.78 30.58
N ILE A 261 30.58 -8.19 31.02
CA ILE A 261 31.44 -8.79 32.04
C ILE A 261 30.69 -8.66 33.37
N LEU A 262 30.13 -9.77 33.84
CA LEU A 262 29.64 -9.91 35.20
C LEU A 262 30.82 -9.75 36.17
N HIS A 263 30.75 -8.72 37.03
CA HIS A 263 31.54 -8.64 38.27
C HIS A 263 30.78 -9.27 39.43
#